data_AF-A0A9E5NFQ9-F1
#
_entry.id   AF-A0A9E5NFQ9-F1
#
_cell.length_a   1.000
_cell.length_b   1.000
_cell.length_c   1.000
_cell.angle_alpha   90.00
_cell.angle_beta   90.00
_cell.angle_gamma   90.00
#
_symmetry.space_group_name_H-M   'P 1'
#
loop_
_entity.id
_entity.type
_entity.pdbx_description
1 polymer ?
#
loop_
_entity_poly.entity_id
_entity_poly.type
_entity_poly.pdbx_seq_one_letter_code
_entity_poly.pdbx_strand_id
1 'polypeptide(L)' 'MELLDQVRETIRKHRMFGEGDTIVLGVSGGPDSLCLLHALTQLQQELAIALHVGHIEHGI' A
#
# COMPACT_ATOMS: atom_id res chain seq x y z
N MET A 1 15.14 2.24 11.66
CA MET A 1 14.46 1.20 10.84
C MET A 1 13.92 1.92 9.63
N GLU A 2 14.27 1.48 8.43
CA GLU A 2 13.82 2.13 7.20
C GLU A 2 12.29 2.02 7.05
N LEU A 3 11.65 3.00 6.43
CA LEU A 3 10.19 3.08 6.32
C LEU A 3 9.56 1.81 5.72
N LEU A 4 10.17 1.27 4.67
CA LEU A 4 9.69 0.06 3.99
C LEU A 4 9.66 -1.15 4.93
N ASP A 5 10.65 -1.28 5.81
CA ASP A 5 10.67 -2.35 6.82
C ASP A 5 9.49 -2.17 7.79
N GLN A 6 9.20 -0.95 8.24
CA GLN A 6 8.08 -0.71 9.15
C GLN A 6 6.74 -1.09 8.51
N VAL A 7 6.54 -0.72 7.24
CA VAL A 7 5.33 -1.06 6.48
C VAL A 7 5.20 -2.57 6.34
N ARG A 8 6.27 -3.26 5.91
CA ARG A 8 6.28 -4.72 5.75
C ARG A 8 5.98 -5.44 7.06
N GLU A 9 6.64 -5.05 8.14
CA GLU A 9 6.44 -5.68 9.45
C GLU A 9 5.02 -5.43 9.98
N THR A 10 4.45 -4.25 9.70
CA THR A 10 3.05 -3.96 10.02
C THR A 10 2.10 -4.91 9.29
N ILE A 11 2.29 -5.08 7.98
CA ILE A 11 1.48 -5.98 7.15
C ILE A 11 1.55 -7.41 7.69
N ARG A 12 2.76 -7.92 7.96
CA ARG A 12 2.99 -9.29 8.48
C ARG A 12 2.40 -9.48 9.88
N LYS A 13 2.66 -8.55 10.79
CA LYS A 13 2.19 -8.59 12.18
C LYS A 13 0.67 -8.67 12.26
N HIS A 14 -0.02 -7.95 11.39
CA HIS A 14 -1.47 -7.86 11.39
C HIS A 14 -2.15 -8.81 10.39
N ARG A 15 -1.39 -9.58 9.60
CA ARG A 15 -1.90 -10.50 8.56
C ARG A 15 -2.93 -9.81 7.66
N MET A 16 -2.61 -8.61 7.19
CA MET A 16 -3.57 -7.75 6.48
C MET A 16 -4.03 -8.37 5.15
N PHE A 17 -3.13 -9.13 4.49
CA PHE A 17 -3.34 -9.81 3.22
C PHE A 17 -2.21 -10.84 3.01
N GLY A 18 -2.41 -11.74 2.04
CA GLY A 18 -1.47 -12.80 1.69
C GLY A 18 -0.91 -12.69 0.28
N GLU A 19 -0.01 -13.61 -0.05
CA GLU A 19 0.55 -13.75 -1.40
C GLU A 19 -0.58 -14.09 -2.41
N GLY A 20 -0.54 -13.46 -3.58
CA GLY A 20 -1.53 -13.60 -4.64
C GLY A 20 -2.75 -12.68 -4.51
N ASP A 21 -2.91 -11.99 -3.38
CA ASP A 21 -4.05 -11.09 -3.19
C ASP A 21 -3.97 -9.85 -4.09
N THR A 22 -5.14 -9.39 -4.51
CA THR A 22 -5.29 -8.10 -5.21
C THR A 22 -5.83 -7.06 -4.24
N ILE A 23 -5.08 -5.96 -4.07
CA ILE A 23 -5.40 -4.88 -3.13
C ILE A 23 -5.83 -3.64 -3.90
N VAL A 24 -6.95 -3.06 -3.49
CA VAL A 24 -7.35 -1.71 -3.93
C VAL A 24 -6.90 -0.71 -2.87
N LEU A 25 -5.93 0.12 -3.21
CA LEU A 25 -5.44 1.19 -2.35
C LEU A 25 -6.19 2.49 -2.63
N GLY A 26 -6.87 3.01 -1.62
CA GLY A 26 -7.45 4.35 -1.65
C GLY A 26 -6.37 5.43 -1.56
N VAL A 27 -6.33 6.34 -2.54
CA VAL A 27 -5.38 7.46 -2.58
C VAL A 27 -6.16 8.77 -2.65
N SER A 28 -5.93 9.68 -1.70
CA SER A 28 -6.60 10.99 -1.67
C SER A 28 -5.85 12.06 -2.48
N GLY A 29 -4.59 11.80 -2.87
CA GLY A 29 -3.70 12.77 -3.49
C GLY A 29 -2.84 13.54 -2.49
N GLY A 30 -3.09 13.36 -1.19
CA GLY A 30 -2.25 13.92 -0.11
C GLY A 30 -0.92 13.17 0.06
N PRO A 31 0.07 13.82 0.70
CA PRO A 31 1.43 13.29 0.84
C PRO A 31 1.48 11.91 1.50
N ASP A 32 0.66 11.67 2.53
CA ASP A 32 0.63 10.40 3.25
C ASP A 32 0.14 9.25 2.35
N SER A 33 -0.92 9.49 1.58
CA SER A 33 -1.49 8.49 0.68
C SER A 33 -0.56 8.17 -0.50
N LEU A 34 0.15 9.17 -1.01
CA LEU A 34 1.16 9.00 -2.05
C LEU A 34 2.41 8.28 -1.52
N CYS A 35 2.82 8.58 -0.28
CA CYS A 35 3.89 7.87 0.40
C CYS A 35 3.54 6.39 0.58
N LEU A 36 2.32 6.07 1.02
CA LEU A 36 1.84 4.70 1.15
C LEU A 36 1.78 3.98 -0.20
N LEU A 37 1.27 4.63 -1.25
CA LEU A 37 1.30 4.09 -2.61
C LEU A 37 2.73 3.77 -3.05
N HIS A 38 3.66 4.69 -2.84
CA HIS A 38 5.06 4.50 -3.19
C HIS A 38 5.68 3.33 -2.43
N ALA A 39 5.46 3.23 -1.12
CA ALA A 39 5.97 2.14 -0.30
C ALA A 39 5.41 0.77 -0.72
N LEU A 40 4.09 0.65 -0.93
CA LEU A 40 3.47 -0.60 -1.35
C LEU A 40 3.86 -0.99 -2.78
N THR A 41 4.11 -0.01 -3.66
CA THR A 41 4.62 -0.29 -5.01
C THR A 41 6.02 -0.89 -4.96
N GLN A 42 6.90 -0.39 -4.09
CA GLN A 42 8.24 -0.97 -3.92
C GLN A 42 8.20 -2.38 -3.33
N LEU A 43 7.28 -2.64 -2.40
CA LEU A 43 7.13 -3.94 -1.74
C LEU A 43 6.28 -4.94 -2.55
N GLN A 44 5.65 -4.51 -3.65
CA GLN A 44 4.68 -5.30 -4.40
C GLN A 44 5.23 -6.67 -4.83
N GLN A 45 6.45 -6.70 -5.37
CA GLN A 45 7.10 -7.94 -5.81
C GLN A 45 7.47 -8.84 -4.64
N GLU A 46 8.00 -8.28 -3.55
CA GLU A 46 8.36 -9.05 -2.34
C GLU A 46 7.13 -9.67 -1.68
N LEU A 47 6.03 -8.93 -1.63
CA LEU A 47 4.77 -9.36 -1.01
C LEU A 47 3.91 -10.23 -1.95
N ALA A 48 4.31 -10.39 -3.21
CA ALA A 48 3.59 -11.12 -4.24
C ALA A 48 2.10 -10.70 -4.38
N ILE A 49 1.82 -9.40 -4.30
CA ILE A 49 0.46 -8.84 -4.41
C ILE A 49 0.25 -8.08 -5.73
N ALA A 50 -1.00 -8.01 -6.18
CA ALA A 50 -1.42 -7.04 -7.18
C ALA A 50 -1.95 -5.77 -6.51
N LEU A 51 -1.67 -4.60 -7.08
CA LEU A 51 -2.08 -3.31 -6.53
C LEU A 51 -2.88 -2.52 -7.57
N HIS A 52 -4.10 -2.14 -7.21
CA HIS A 52 -4.93 -1.19 -7.94
C HIS A 52 -5.11 0.07 -7.12
N VAL A 53 -5.15 1.23 -7.79
CA VAL A 53 -5.33 2.52 -7.13
C VAL A 53 -6.74 3.02 -7.36
N GLY A 54 -7.46 3.31 -6.27
CA GLY A 54 -8.73 4.03 -6.29
C GLY A 54 -8.53 5.45 -5.79
N HIS A 55 -8.84 6.44 -6.61
CA HIS A 55 -8.84 7.85 -6.22
C HIS A 55 -10.25 8.42 -6.42
N ILE A 56 -10.71 9.22 -5.45
CA ILE A 56 -12.00 9.90 -5.50
C ILE A 56 -11.75 11.40 -5.31
N GLU A 57 -12.07 12.17 -6.36
CA GLU A 57 -12.20 13.62 -6.27
C GLU A 57 -13.58 13.95 -5.72
N HIS A 58 -13.63 14.65 -4.59
CA HIS A 58 -14.87 14.91 -3.86
C HIS A 58 -15.61 16.16 -4.39
N GLY A 59 -14.96 16.98 -5.22
CA GLY A 59 -15.57 18.12 -5.90
C GLY A 59 -15.92 19.28 -4.98
N ILE A 60 -15.11 19.48 -3.94
CA ILE A 60 -15.25 20.56 -2.94
C ILE A 60 -14.51 21.81 -3.40
#